data_AF-A0A2D6E628-F1
#
_entry.id   AF-A0A2D6E628-F1
#
_cell.length_a   1.000
_cell.length_b   1.000
_cell.length_c   1.000
_cell.angle_alpha   90.00
_cell.angle_beta   90.00
_cell.angle_gamma   90.00
#
_symmetry.space_group_name_H-M   'P 1'
#
loop_
_entity.id
_entity.type
_entity.pdbx_description
1 polymer ?
#
loop_
_entity_poly.entity_id
_entity_poly.type
_entity_poly.pdbx_seq_one_letter_code
_entity_poly.pdbx_strand_id
1 'polypeptide(L)'
;MIDLNEYKKTPVKLKTHDGEIHDMTQYELGRWFCLIEAIDIIDKKATQINASRDYNWVKPIALQKYIEDRTGSMLFEMDGELNLKECITSSEHKS
;
A
#
# COMPACT_ATOMS: atom_id res chain seq x y z
N MET A 1 -18.09 11.38 4.10
CA MET A 1 -17.29 10.56 5.03
C MET A 1 -17.24 9.17 4.42
N ILE A 2 -16.04 8.66 4.15
CA ILE A 2 -15.87 7.34 3.51
C ILE A 2 -16.28 6.28 4.53
N ASP A 3 -17.14 5.32 4.15
CA ASP A 3 -17.51 4.23 5.05
C ASP A 3 -16.45 3.13 5.02
N LEU A 4 -15.53 3.18 5.98
CA LEU A 4 -14.47 2.18 6.12
C LEU A 4 -15.01 0.74 6.30
N ASN A 5 -16.26 0.57 6.75
CA ASN A 5 -16.84 -0.76 6.95
C ASN A 5 -17.18 -1.46 5.63
N GLU A 6 -17.41 -0.68 4.57
CA GLU A 6 -17.63 -1.21 3.23
C GLU A 6 -16.34 -1.84 2.69
N TYR A 7 -15.23 -1.08 2.69
CA TYR A 7 -13.92 -1.55 2.23
C TYR A 7 -13.35 -2.71 3.05
N LYS A 8 -13.76 -2.84 4.32
CA LYS A 8 -13.41 -4.00 5.18
C LYS A 8 -14.13 -5.28 4.80
N LYS A 9 -15.15 -5.21 3.93
CA LYS A 9 -15.94 -6.36 3.47
C LYS A 9 -15.72 -6.66 2.00
N THR A 10 -15.28 -5.67 1.20
CA THR A 10 -15.02 -5.85 -0.23
C THR A 10 -13.79 -6.73 -0.44
N PRO A 11 -13.94 -7.96 -0.98
CA PRO A 11 -12.82 -8.86 -1.20
C PRO A 11 -12.04 -8.47 -2.47
N VAL A 12 -10.74 -8.72 -2.44
CA VAL A 12 -9.78 -8.53 -3.52
C VAL A 12 -8.87 -9.75 -3.58
N LYS A 13 -8.56 -10.19 -4.79
CA LYS A 13 -7.65 -11.31 -5.05
C LYS A 13 -6.37 -10.78 -5.65
N LEU A 14 -5.24 -11.01 -4.99
CA LEU A 14 -3.93 -10.73 -5.56
C LEU A 14 -3.32 -12.02 -6.07
N LYS A 15 -2.85 -12.01 -7.31
CA LYS A 15 -2.09 -13.12 -7.89
C LYS A 15 -0.60 -12.81 -7.83
N THR A 16 0.18 -13.69 -7.24
CA THR A 16 1.64 -13.61 -7.27
C THR A 16 2.17 -14.08 -8.63
N HIS A 17 3.42 -13.75 -8.92
CA HIS A 17 4.10 -14.23 -10.13
C HIS A 17 4.10 -15.77 -10.21
N ASP A 18 4.22 -16.44 -9.06
CA ASP A 18 4.27 -17.90 -8.95
C ASP A 18 2.87 -18.55 -9.04
N GLY A 19 1.82 -17.73 -9.22
CA GLY A 19 0.45 -18.17 -9.42
C GLY A 19 -0.34 -18.39 -8.13
N GLU A 20 0.25 -18.16 -6.96
CA GLU A 20 -0.48 -18.17 -5.69
C GLU A 20 -1.48 -17.00 -5.64
N ILE A 21 -2.66 -17.27 -5.09
CA ILE A 21 -3.72 -16.27 -4.95
C ILE A 21 -3.88 -15.97 -3.47
N HIS A 22 -3.73 -14.69 -3.11
CA HIS A 22 -4.02 -14.18 -1.78
C HIS A 22 -5.34 -13.44 -1.78
N ASP A 23 -6.30 -13.94 -1.00
CA ASP A 23 -7.53 -13.24 -0.71
C ASP A 23 -7.30 -12.23 0.42
N MET A 24 -7.69 -10.98 0.19
CA MET A 24 -7.69 -9.92 1.20
C MET A 24 -8.82 -8.95 0.95
N THR A 25 -9.05 -8.00 1.84
CA THR A 25 -10.04 -6.94 1.66
C THR A 25 -9.41 -5.72 0.97
N GLN A 26 -10.23 -4.88 0.33
CA GLN A 26 -9.76 -3.57 -0.17
C GLN A 26 -9.11 -2.75 0.94
N TYR A 27 -9.65 -2.82 2.17
CA TYR A 27 -9.07 -2.19 3.35
C TYR A 27 -7.64 -2.66 3.65
N GLU A 28 -7.41 -3.97 3.64
CA GLU A 28 -6.08 -4.55 3.86
C GLU A 28 -5.11 -4.18 2.75
N LEU A 29 -5.55 -4.23 1.50
CA LEU A 29 -4.76 -3.81 0.35
C LEU A 29 -4.37 -2.32 0.44
N GLY A 30 -5.32 -1.45 0.79
CA GLY A 30 -5.05 -0.03 0.97
C GLY A 30 -4.03 0.25 2.06
N ARG A 31 -4.06 -0.50 3.17
CA ARG A 31 -3.04 -0.38 4.23
C ARG A 31 -1.65 -0.81 3.75
N TRP A 32 -1.57 -1.82 2.88
CA TRP A 32 -0.30 -2.22 2.25
C TRP A 32 0.25 -1.15 1.33
N PHE A 33 -0.60 -0.51 0.52
CA PHE A 33 -0.17 0.61 -0.33
C PHE A 33 0.29 1.80 0.50
N CYS A 34 -0.40 2.14 1.59
CA CYS A 34 0.07 3.16 2.54
C CYS A 34 1.45 2.82 3.11
N LEU A 35 1.72 1.54 3.44
CA LEU A 35 3.03 1.14 3.97
C LEU A 35 4.14 1.31 2.91
N ILE A 36 3.89 0.88 1.67
CA ILE A 36 4.86 1.03 0.57
C ILE A 36 5.14 2.51 0.31
N GLU A 37 4.09 3.35 0.25
CA GLU A 37 4.22 4.80 0.10
C GLU A 37 5.05 5.42 1.24
N ALA A 38 4.78 5.01 2.49
CA ALA A 38 5.53 5.48 3.65
C ALA A 38 7.03 5.15 3.55
N ILE A 39 7.36 3.92 3.15
CA ILE A 39 8.75 3.47 2.99
C ILE A 39 9.46 4.29 1.90
N ASP A 40 8.82 4.52 0.76
CA ASP A 40 9.37 5.33 -0.34
C ASP A 40 9.61 6.80 0.10
N ILE A 41 8.66 7.40 0.82
CA ILE A 41 8.83 8.75 1.39
C ILE A 41 10.04 8.81 2.32
N ILE A 42 10.20 7.80 3.18
CA ILE A 42 11.30 7.78 4.14
C ILE A 42 12.63 7.57 3.42
N ASP A 43 12.73 6.67 2.43
CA ASP A 43 13.97 6.43 1.69
C ASP A 43 14.42 7.67 0.90
N LYS A 44 13.48 8.35 0.25
CA LYS A 44 13.74 9.64 -0.42
C LYS A 44 14.28 10.68 0.56
N LYS A 45 13.67 10.81 1.74
CA LYS A 45 14.13 11.75 2.77
C LYS A 45 15.48 11.36 3.35
N ALA A 46 15.72 10.08 3.61
CA ALA A 46 16.98 9.57 4.12
C ALA A 46 18.13 9.88 3.14
N THR A 47 17.88 9.72 1.85
CA THR A 47 18.82 10.07 0.78
C THR A 47 19.10 11.57 0.75
N GLN A 48 18.08 12.42 0.87
CA GLN A 48 18.22 13.89 0.85
C GLN A 48 19.07 14.43 2.00
N ILE A 49 18.98 13.82 3.19
CA ILE A 49 19.71 14.27 4.38
C ILE A 49 21.01 13.49 4.61
N ASN A 50 21.37 12.58 3.69
CA ASN A 50 22.49 11.66 3.80
C ASN A 50 22.49 10.90 5.15
N ALA A 51 21.30 10.46 5.59
CA ALA A 51 21.16 9.71 6.83
C ALA A 51 21.71 8.29 6.69
N SER A 52 22.34 7.80 7.76
CA SER A 52 22.70 6.39 7.88
C SER A 52 21.44 5.52 7.87
N ARG A 53 21.47 4.44 7.09
CA ARG A 53 20.37 3.45 6.97
C ARG A 53 20.42 2.40 8.09
N ASP A 54 20.88 2.79 9.28
CA ASP A 54 20.95 1.89 10.43
C ASP A 54 19.56 1.43 10.87
N TYR A 55 19.50 0.33 11.63
CA TYR A 55 18.29 -0.40 12.02
C TYR A 55 17.17 0.42 12.71
N ASN A 56 17.44 1.68 13.11
CA ASN A 56 16.52 2.58 13.83
C ASN A 56 16.07 3.81 13.01
N TRP A 57 16.09 3.71 11.69
CA TRP A 57 15.78 4.80 10.76
C TRP A 57 14.33 5.32 10.84
N VAL A 58 13.38 4.54 11.36
CA VAL A 58 12.04 5.02 11.71
C VAL A 58 11.43 4.28 12.89
N LYS A 59 10.65 4.98 13.72
CA LYS A 59 9.90 4.36 14.82
C LYS A 59 8.63 3.67 14.28
N PRO A 60 8.33 2.42 14.67
CA PRO A 60 7.12 1.71 14.21
C PRO A 60 5.82 2.48 14.42
N ILE A 61 5.69 3.22 15.53
CA ILE A 61 4.50 4.02 15.84
C ILE A 61 4.26 5.15 14.83
N ALA A 62 5.32 5.69 14.22
CA ALA A 62 5.18 6.72 13.19
C ALA A 62 4.61 6.15 11.89
N LEU A 63 5.03 4.94 11.51
CA LEU A 63 4.45 4.21 10.37
C LEU A 63 2.98 3.85 10.62
N GLN A 64 2.66 3.33 11.80
CA GLN A 64 1.29 3.00 12.18
C GLN A 64 0.37 4.21 12.06
N LYS A 65 0.78 5.34 12.66
CA LYS A 65 0.01 6.59 12.58
C LYS A 65 -0.17 7.05 11.13
N TYR A 66 0.90 7.04 10.33
CA TYR A 66 0.81 7.42 8.92
C TYR A 66 -0.19 6.53 8.16
N ILE A 67 -0.13 5.21 8.36
CA ILE A 67 -1.07 4.28 7.71
C ILE A 67 -2.51 4.60 8.12
N GLU A 68 -2.77 4.78 9.42
CA GLU A 68 -4.11 5.11 9.92
C GLU A 68 -4.66 6.40 9.32
N ASP A 69 -3.85 7.45 9.28
CA ASP A 69 -4.23 8.75 8.74
C ASP A 69 -4.42 8.71 7.21
N ARG A 70 -3.57 7.96 6.47
CA ARG A 70 -3.55 7.90 5.00
C ARG A 70 -4.58 6.95 4.39
N THR A 71 -4.94 5.89 5.11
CA THR A 71 -5.76 4.78 4.57
C THR A 71 -7.09 5.25 3.99
N GLY A 72 -7.77 6.22 4.61
CA GLY A 72 -9.05 6.71 4.09
C GLY A 72 -8.92 7.31 2.69
N SER A 73 -7.92 8.18 2.48
CA SER A 73 -7.66 8.78 1.17
C SER A 73 -7.16 7.75 0.15
N MET A 74 -6.33 6.80 0.57
CA MET A 74 -5.83 5.73 -0.31
C MET A 74 -6.98 4.88 -0.85
N LEU A 75 -7.96 4.53 0.00
CA LEU A 75 -9.12 3.75 -0.43
C LEU A 75 -10.00 4.50 -1.44
N PHE A 76 -10.13 5.82 -1.28
CA PHE A 76 -10.86 6.65 -2.25
C PHE A 76 -10.14 6.68 -3.61
N GLU A 77 -8.81 6.82 -3.61
CA GLU A 77 -8.01 6.77 -4.83
C GLU A 77 -8.10 5.40 -5.51
N MET A 78 -8.03 4.32 -4.72
CA MET A 78 -8.15 2.95 -5.23
C MET A 78 -9.52 2.62 -5.79
N ASP A 79 -10.61 3.12 -5.19
CA ASP A 79 -11.96 2.84 -5.68
C ASP A 79 -12.16 3.35 -7.11
N GLY A 80 -11.59 4.52 -7.44
CA GLY A 80 -11.57 5.01 -8.82
C GLY A 80 -10.83 4.09 -9.80
N GLU A 81 -9.72 3.50 -9.38
CA GLU A 81 -8.83 2.69 -10.22
C GLU A 81 -9.26 1.20 -10.32
N LEU A 82 -9.76 0.61 -9.25
CA LEU A 82 -10.23 -0.79 -9.21
C LEU A 82 -11.50 -0.99 -10.04
N ASN A 83 -12.36 0.04 -10.11
CA ASN A 83 -13.50 0.04 -11.02
C ASN A 83 -13.08 0.12 -12.50
N LEU A 84 -11.81 0.47 -12.80
CA LEU A 84 -11.32 0.64 -14.16
C LEU A 84 -10.54 -0.58 -14.68
N LYS A 85 -9.86 -1.37 -13.83
CA LYS A 85 -9.04 -2.50 -14.30
C LYS A 85 -8.93 -3.61 -13.24
N GLU A 86 -9.19 -4.85 -13.64
CA GLU A 86 -8.66 -6.02 -12.93
C GLU A 86 -7.15 -5.79 -12.75
N CYS A 87 -6.65 -5.77 -11.50
CA CYS A 87 -5.24 -5.50 -11.23
C CYS A 87 -4.38 -6.67 -11.73
N ILE A 88 -4.01 -6.62 -13.00
CA ILE A 88 -3.02 -7.51 -13.59
C ILE A 88 -1.65 -6.99 -13.14
N THR A 89 -1.02 -7.68 -12.19
CA THR A 89 0.42 -7.55 -11.92
C THR A 89 1.21 -8.27 -13.03
N SER A 90 1.06 -7.80 -14.28
CA SER A 90 1.97 -8.20 -15.35
C SER A 90 3.22 -7.35 -15.24
N SER A 91 4.24 -7.91 -14.59
CA SER A 91 5.61 -7.47 -14.77
C SER A 91 6.06 -7.84 -16.19
N GLU A 92 5.77 -6.99 -17.17
CA GLU A 92 6.51 -7.00 -18.43
C GLU A 92 7.82 -6.22 -18.24
N HIS A 93 8.88 -6.94 -17.87
CA HIS A 93 10.22 -6.56 -18.28
C HIS A 93 10.80 -7.69 -19.14
N LYS A 94 10.62 -7.51 -20.45
CA LYS A 94 11.35 -8.21 -21.50
C LYS A 94 12.83 -7.85 -21.41
N SER A 95 13.62 -8.92 -21.55
CA SER A 95 15.00 -9.05 -22.04
C SER A 95 15.78 -7.80 -22.46
#